data_AF-A0A842AMA1-F1
#
_entry.id   AF-A0A842AMA1-F1
#
_cell.length_a   1.000
_cell.length_b   1.000
_cell.length_c   1.000
_cell.angle_alpha   90.00
_cell.angle_beta   90.00
_cell.angle_gamma   90.00
#
_symmetry.space_group_name_H-M   'P 1'
#
loop_
_entity.id
_entity.type
_entity.pdbx_description
1 polymer ?
#
loop_
_entity_poly.entity_id
_entity_poly.type
_entity_poly.pdbx_seq_one_letter_code
_entity_poly.pdbx_strand_id
1 'polypeptide(L)' 'MEKLVALIVGAMRIVQTIGGTYAAFKLSLYGIAYMRKNQQKVEEAKDGMKNVAVGLCIVILAEVIVQVIKNTIGA' A
#
# COMPACT_ATOMS: atom_id res chain seq x y z
N MET A 1 -23.33 -12.53 -5.50
CA MET A 1 -22.77 -11.35 -4.80
C MET A 1 -21.47 -11.68 -4.07
N GLU A 2 -21.43 -12.70 -3.22
CA GLU A 2 -20.23 -13.02 -2.41
C GLU A 2 -18.96 -13.31 -3.24
N LYS A 3 -19.07 -14.08 -4.33
CA LYS A 3 -17.93 -14.34 -5.24
C LYS A 3 -17.37 -13.06 -5.87
N LEU A 4 -18.23 -12.10 -6.19
CA LEU A 4 -17.83 -10.83 -6.79
C LEU A 4 -17.07 -9.96 -5.77
N VAL A 5 -17.60 -9.88 -4.53
CA VAL A 5 -16.94 -9.17 -3.43
C VAL A 5 -15.60 -9.82 -3.08
N ALA A 6 -15.54 -11.14 -3.01
CA ALA A 6 -14.29 -11.88 -2.76
C ALA A 6 -13.24 -11.61 -3.86
N LEU A 7 -13.67 -11.52 -5.12
CA LEU A 7 -12.78 -11.19 -6.23
C LEU A 7 -12.26 -9.75 -6.15
N ILE A 8 -13.12 -8.78 -5.82
CA ILE A 8 -12.72 -7.37 -5.64
C ILE A 8 -11.74 -7.23 -4.47
N VAL A 9 -12.03 -7.84 -3.32
CA VAL A 9 -11.13 -7.83 -2.16
C VAL A 9 -9.81 -8.54 -2.48
N GLY A 10 -9.86 -9.65 -3.22
CA GLY A 10 -8.68 -10.36 -3.69
C GLY A 10 -7.79 -9.47 -4.58
N ALA A 11 -8.39 -8.73 -5.51
CA ALA A 11 -7.67 -7.77 -6.35
C ALA A 11 -7.05 -6.63 -5.53
N MET A 12 -7.77 -6.08 -4.55
CA MET A 12 -7.24 -5.04 -3.66
C MET A 12 -6.03 -5.53 -2.87
N ARG A 13 -6.06 -6.75 -2.34
CA ARG A 13 -4.92 -7.35 -1.62
C ARG A 13 -3.70 -7.55 -2.51
N ILE A 14 -3.88 -7.90 -3.78
CA ILE A 14 -2.78 -7.99 -4.75
C ILE A 14 -2.13 -6.60 -4.92
N VAL A 15 -2.93 -5.55 -5.12
CA VAL A 15 -2.44 -4.17 -5.24
C VAL A 15 -1.71 -3.72 -3.98
N GLN A 16 -2.26 -4.03 -2.79
CA GLN A 16 -1.58 -3.74 -1.52
C GLN A 16 -0.26 -4.49 -1.38
N THR A 17 -0.19 -5.76 -1.80
CA THR A 17 1.03 -6.56 -1.73
C THR A 17 2.11 -6.00 -2.65
N ILE A 18 1.75 -5.64 -3.90
CA ILE A 18 2.67 -5.04 -4.85
C ILE A 18 3.12 -3.65 -4.37
N GLY A 19 2.17 -2.81 -3.94
CA GLY A 19 2.45 -1.48 -3.41
C GLY A 19 3.31 -1.51 -2.15
N GLY A 20 3.02 -2.43 -1.22
CA GLY A 20 3.79 -2.65 0.00
C GLY A 20 5.21 -3.15 -0.28
N THR A 21 5.36 -4.07 -1.25
CA THR A 21 6.68 -4.55 -1.69
C THR A 21 7.49 -3.42 -2.33
N TYR A 22 6.87 -2.58 -3.17
CA TYR A 22 7.52 -1.42 -3.76
C TYR A 22 7.91 -0.38 -2.70
N ALA A 23 7.05 -0.14 -1.70
CA ALA A 23 7.36 0.72 -0.56
C ALA A 23 8.56 0.18 0.24
N ALA A 24 8.59 -1.13 0.53
CA ALA A 24 9.68 -1.77 1.23
C ALA A 24 11.01 -1.69 0.44
N PHE A 25 10.94 -1.84 -0.89
CA PHE A 25 12.10 -1.64 -1.76
C PHE A 25 12.64 -0.21 -1.70
N LYS A 26 11.77 0.80 -1.83
CA LYS A 26 12.14 2.22 -1.70
C LYS A 26 12.69 2.55 -0.30
N LEU A 27 12.13 1.99 0.76
CA LEU A 27 12.62 2.14 2.13
C LEU A 27 14.02 1.54 2.29
N SER A 28 14.28 0.40 1.64
CA SER A 28 15.59 -0.26 1.63
C SER A 28 16.63 0.61 0.90
N LEU A 29 16.26 1.18 -0.27
CA LEU A 29 17.09 2.14 -0.99
C LEU A 29 17.35 3.41 -0.18
N TYR A 30 16.34 3.91 0.55
CA TYR A 30 16.50 5.02 1.47
C TYR A 30 17.54 4.71 2.55
N GLY A 31 17.47 3.54 3.19
CA GLY A 31 18.45 3.11 4.19
C GLY A 31 19.88 3.03 3.65
N ILE A 32 20.04 2.47 2.45
CA ILE A 32 21.34 2.39 1.77
C ILE A 32 21.86 3.78 1.39
N ALA A 33 21.00 4.66 0.86
CA ALA A 33 21.36 6.02 0.48
C ALA A 33 21.74 6.88 1.70
N TYR A 34 21.03 6.68 2.83
CA TYR A 34 21.32 7.32 4.11
C TYR A 34 22.71 6.93 4.63
N MET A 35 23.06 5.64 4.57
CA MET A 35 24.41 5.16 4.92
C MET A 35 25.51 5.73 4.00
N ARG A 36 25.19 5.99 2.72
CA ARG A 36 26.11 6.59 1.74
C ARG A 36 26.18 8.13 1.80
N LYS A 37 25.51 8.77 2.76
CA LYS A 37 25.40 10.24 2.90
C LYS A 37 24.95 10.98 1.63
N ASN A 38 24.29 10.28 0.70
CA ASN A 38 23.84 10.88 -0.56
C ASN A 38 22.42 11.44 -0.39
N GLN A 39 22.34 12.70 0.04
CA GLN A 39 21.09 13.41 0.33
C GLN A 39 20.12 13.44 -0.87
N GLN A 40 20.64 13.54 -2.11
CA GLN A 40 19.82 13.57 -3.32
C GLN A 40 19.00 12.27 -3.49
N LYS A 41 19.62 11.12 -3.26
CA LYS A 41 18.93 9.81 -3.37
C LYS A 41 17.97 9.55 -2.22
N VAL A 42 18.22 10.14 -1.06
CA VAL A 42 17.33 10.10 0.11
C VAL A 42 16.03 10.84 -0.20
N GLU A 43 16.12 12.01 -0.84
CA GLU A 43 14.95 12.83 -1.18
C GLU A 43 14.08 12.17 -2.27
N GLU A 44 14.68 11.62 -3.32
CA GLU A 44 13.97 10.84 -4.35
C GLU A 44 13.30 9.57 -3.81
N ALA A 45 13.93 8.91 -2.83
CA ALA A 45 13.34 7.76 -2.17
C ALA A 45 12.15 8.17 -1.30
N LYS A 46 12.27 9.31 -0.59
CA LYS A 46 11.22 9.86 0.29
C LYS A 46 9.99 10.33 -0.49
N ASP A 47 10.17 11.01 -1.62
CA ASP A 47 9.06 11.44 -2.48
C ASP A 47 8.34 10.24 -3.10
N GLY A 48 9.10 9.24 -3.57
CA GLY A 48 8.54 7.99 -4.06
C GLY A 48 7.76 7.23 -2.98
N MET A 49 8.27 7.20 -1.75
CA MET A 49 7.56 6.59 -0.60
C MET A 49 6.28 7.33 -0.25
N LYS A 50 6.26 8.67 -0.31
CA LYS A 50 5.07 9.46 0.07
C LYS A 50 3.88 9.14 -0.82
N ASN A 51 4.11 9.05 -2.13
CA ASN A 51 3.04 8.71 -3.09
C ASN A 51 2.51 7.28 -2.87
N VAL A 52 3.41 6.33 -2.62
CA VAL A 52 3.04 4.94 -2.37
C VAL A 52 2.29 4.78 -1.04
N ALA A 53 2.72 5.49 0.00
CA ALA A 53 2.09 5.45 1.32
C ALA A 53 0.65 6.01 1.29
N VAL A 54 0.42 7.12 0.58
CA VAL A 54 -0.93 7.67 0.40
C VAL A 54 -1.82 6.71 -0.39
N GLY A 55 -1.30 6.15 -1.49
CA GLY A 55 -2.04 5.15 -2.28
C GLY A 55 -2.41 3.91 -1.46
N LEU A 56 -1.47 3.39 -0.66
CA LEU A 56 -1.71 2.24 0.20
C LEU A 56 -2.78 2.53 1.27
N CYS A 57 -2.73 3.72 1.89
CA CYS A 57 -3.73 4.12 2.89
C CYS A 57 -5.14 4.15 2.32
N ILE A 58 -5.32 4.68 1.10
CA ILE A 58 -6.63 4.75 0.45
C ILE A 58 -7.17 3.34 0.16
N VAL A 59 -6.33 2.44 -0.37
CA VAL A 59 -6.74 1.07 -0.68
C VAL A 59 -7.08 0.27 0.58
N ILE A 60 -6.33 0.47 1.66
CA ILE A 60 -6.62 -0.16 2.96
C ILE A 60 -7.95 0.35 3.52
N LEU A 61 -8.20 1.66 3.49
CA LEU A 61 -9.47 2.24 3.92
C LEU A 61 -10.65 1.70 3.11
N ALA A 62 -10.50 1.57 1.79
CA ALA A 62 -11.51 0.97 0.93
C ALA A 62 -11.80 -0.50 1.30
N GLU A 63 -10.78 -1.31 1.58
CA GLU A 63 -10.97 -2.69 2.02
C GLU A 63 -11.70 -2.77 3.37
N VAL A 64 -11.34 -1.90 4.33
CA VAL A 64 -12.00 -1.85 5.65
C VAL A 64 -13.47 -1.49 5.51
N ILE A 65 -13.82 -0.49 4.69
CA ILE A 65 -15.22 -0.11 4.44
C ILE A 65 -16.01 -1.28 3.85
N VAL A 66 -15.45 -1.97 2.85
CA VAL A 66 -16.09 -3.14 2.24
C VAL A 66 -16.31 -4.26 3.27
N GLN A 67 -15.34 -4.50 4.17
CA GLN A 67 -15.48 -5.50 5.23
C GLN A 67 -16.54 -5.10 6.27
N VAL A 68 -16.59 -3.82 6.67
CA VAL A 68 -17.62 -3.31 7.61
C VAL A 68 -19.01 -3.43 7.01
N ILE A 69 -19.19 -3.03 5.75
CA ILE A 69 -20.47 -3.16 5.05
C ILE A 69 -20.89 -4.63 4.95
N LYS A 70 -19.96 -5.52 4.61
CA LYS A 70 -20.23 -6.97 4.53
C LYS A 70 -20.64 -7.54 5.89
N ASN A 71 -19.97 -7.15 6.98
CA ASN A 71 -20.33 -7.61 8.33
C ASN A 71 -21.64 -7.02 8.83
N THR A 72 -22.03 -5.83 8.38
CA THR A 72 -23.28 -5.16 8.80
C THR A 72 -24.49 -5.66 8.00
N ILE A 73 -24.32 -5.98 6.71
CA ILE A 73 -25.40 -6.52 5.85
C ILE A 73 -25.54 -8.04 6.02
N GLY A 74 -24.47 -8.74 6.43
CA GLY A 74 -24.47 -10.18 6.69
C GLY A 74 -24.82 -10.58 8.12
N ALA A 75 -25.12 -9.62 9.01
CA ALA A 75 -25.65 -9.83 10.36
C ALA A 75 -27.17 -9.61 10.36
#